data_AF-A0A9P9MQ84-F1
#
_entry.id   AF-A0A9P9MQ84-F1
#
_cell.length_a   1.000
_cell.length_b   1.000
_cell.length_c   1.000
_cell.angle_alpha   90.00
_cell.angle_beta   90.00
_cell.angle_gamma   90.00
#
_symmetry.space_group_name_H-M   'P 1'
#
loop_
_entity.id
_entity.type
_entity.pdbx_description
1 polymer ?
#
loop_
_entity_poly.entity_id
_entity_poly.type
_entity_poly.pdbx_seq_one_letter_code
_entity_poly.pdbx_strand_id
1 'polypeptide(L)'
;MATYYGGVHTREDAILLLEACQLDILPKISRRLSRKERKILIEPGAVFIWDEAEAGIQRWTDGRLWGSITVSDSFIIRREMERKVRRTSMVDEKDGGVVDMEIDRRGSDENQIDGGLIDGYRYKANGLVRRSLIISASGRQLHLVTYHDSSYGYSPELRTPTSD
;
A
#
# COMPACT_ATOMS: atom_id res chain seq x y z
N MET A 1 -0.34 -4.77 -16.07
CA MET A 1 -0.94 -5.87 -15.30
C MET A 1 -0.14 -6.07 -14.02
N ALA A 2 -0.75 -6.67 -13.00
CA ALA A 2 -0.02 -7.16 -11.82
C ALA A 2 0.78 -8.43 -12.20
N THR A 3 1.78 -8.79 -11.40
CA THR A 3 2.57 -10.01 -11.59
C THR A 3 1.77 -11.25 -11.18
N TYR A 4 1.07 -11.17 -10.05
CA TYR A 4 0.25 -12.23 -9.48
C TYR A 4 -0.89 -11.62 -8.67
N TYR A 5 -1.94 -12.40 -8.41
CA TYR A 5 -3.06 -12.01 -7.56
C TYR A 5 -3.34 -13.09 -6.52
N GLY A 6 -3.07 -12.79 -5.26
CA GLY A 6 -3.25 -13.73 -4.14
C GLY A 6 -2.55 -13.27 -2.86
N GLY A 7 -2.58 -14.13 -1.83
CA GLY A 7 -2.01 -13.84 -0.51
C GLY A 7 -0.53 -14.20 -0.43
N VAL A 8 0.36 -13.24 -0.14
CA VAL A 8 1.77 -13.53 0.16
C VAL A 8 1.97 -13.40 1.66
N HIS A 9 1.95 -14.50 2.39
CA HIS A 9 1.96 -14.51 3.85
C HIS A 9 3.36 -14.69 4.40
N THR A 10 4.12 -15.61 3.82
CA THR A 10 5.46 -15.98 4.29
C THR A 10 6.54 -15.62 3.28
N ARG A 11 7.79 -15.88 3.65
CA ARG A 11 8.94 -15.71 2.75
C ARG A 11 8.94 -16.76 1.64
N GLU A 12 8.49 -17.96 1.95
CA GLU A 12 8.39 -19.10 1.02
C GLU A 12 7.43 -18.76 -0.12
N ASP A 13 6.26 -18.19 0.19
CA ASP A 13 5.32 -17.67 -0.82
C ASP A 13 6.02 -16.70 -1.80
N ALA A 14 6.81 -15.77 -1.25
CA ALA A 14 7.51 -14.78 -2.04
C ALA A 14 8.60 -15.40 -2.92
N ILE A 15 9.35 -16.38 -2.40
CA ILE A 15 10.40 -17.08 -3.16
C ILE A 15 9.81 -17.81 -4.36
N LEU A 16 8.67 -18.51 -4.19
CA LEU A 16 8.00 -19.19 -5.30
C LEU A 16 7.62 -18.22 -6.43
N LEU A 17 7.02 -17.08 -6.09
CA LEU A 17 6.67 -16.07 -7.09
C LEU A 17 7.90 -15.46 -7.77
N LEU A 18 8.98 -15.23 -7.01
CA LEU A 18 10.24 -14.71 -7.54
C LEU A 18 10.89 -15.70 -8.51
N GLU A 19 10.89 -17.00 -8.19
CA GLU A 19 11.39 -18.06 -9.06
C GLU A 19 10.54 -18.19 -10.34
N ALA A 20 9.22 -18.17 -10.21
CA ALA A 20 8.32 -18.17 -11.37
C ALA A 20 8.56 -16.97 -12.30
N CYS A 21 8.92 -15.80 -11.75
CA CYS A 21 9.34 -14.64 -12.54
C CYS A 21 10.72 -14.78 -13.19
N GLN A 22 11.65 -15.53 -12.61
CA GLN A 22 12.95 -15.82 -13.23
C GLN A 22 12.83 -16.83 -14.38
N LEU A 23 11.88 -17.75 -14.28
CA LEU A 23 11.54 -18.72 -15.33
C LEU A 23 10.62 -18.14 -16.41
N ASP A 24 10.32 -16.84 -16.36
CA ASP A 24 9.38 -16.14 -17.25
C ASP A 24 7.96 -16.76 -17.31
N ILE A 25 7.58 -17.52 -16.27
CA ILE A 25 6.23 -18.05 -16.10
C ILE A 25 5.27 -16.93 -15.70
N LEU A 26 5.73 -16.04 -14.80
CA LEU A 26 4.99 -14.87 -14.36
C LEU A 26 5.65 -13.57 -14.85
N PRO A 27 4.86 -12.55 -15.25
CA PRO A 27 5.41 -11.31 -15.79
C PRO A 27 6.03 -10.45 -14.69
N LYS A 28 7.25 -9.95 -14.94
CA LYS A 28 7.89 -8.91 -14.14
C LYS A 28 7.44 -7.52 -14.55
N ILE A 29 7.42 -6.58 -13.61
CA ILE A 29 7.28 -5.17 -13.89
C ILE A 29 8.61 -4.66 -14.47
N SER A 30 8.57 -4.17 -15.71
CA SER A 30 9.73 -3.66 -16.45
C SER A 30 9.81 -2.14 -16.52
N ARG A 31 8.78 -1.43 -16.03
CA ARG A 31 8.72 0.04 -15.99
C ARG A 31 7.80 0.53 -14.88
N ARG A 32 7.91 1.81 -14.55
CA ARG A 32 6.99 2.45 -13.59
C ARG A 32 5.55 2.41 -14.09
N LEU A 33 4.63 2.17 -13.17
CA LEU A 33 3.19 2.29 -13.43
C LEU A 33 2.82 3.75 -13.68
N SER A 34 1.98 3.97 -14.69
CA SER A 34 1.31 5.24 -14.98
C SER A 34 0.28 5.58 -13.90
N ARG A 35 -0.19 6.84 -13.87
CA ARG A 35 -1.25 7.25 -12.93
C ARG A 35 -2.55 6.45 -13.10
N LYS A 36 -2.90 6.06 -14.33
CA LYS A 36 -4.09 5.26 -14.63
C LYS A 36 -3.93 3.83 -14.10
N GLU A 37 -2.79 3.20 -14.39
CA GLU A 37 -2.47 1.85 -13.91
C GLU A 37 -2.46 1.77 -12.38
N ARG A 38 -1.89 2.77 -11.69
CA ARG A 38 -1.90 2.79 -10.22
C ARG A 38 -3.30 2.83 -9.62
N LYS A 39 -4.25 3.50 -10.27
CA LYS A 39 -5.63 3.59 -9.78
C LYS A 39 -6.37 2.25 -9.86
N ILE A 40 -6.05 1.44 -10.86
CA ILE A 40 -6.76 0.19 -11.14
C ILE A 40 -6.04 -1.04 -10.59
N LEU A 41 -4.70 -1.04 -10.53
CA LEU A 41 -3.91 -2.24 -10.16
C LEU A 41 -3.56 -2.29 -8.67
N ILE A 42 -3.60 -1.16 -7.95
CA ILE A 42 -3.22 -1.12 -6.53
C ILE A 42 -4.46 -1.39 -5.67
N GLU A 43 -4.74 -2.68 -5.49
CA GLU A 43 -5.88 -3.23 -4.78
C GLU A 43 -5.47 -4.44 -3.92
N PRO A 44 -6.29 -4.89 -2.96
CA PRO A 44 -5.99 -6.08 -2.16
C PRO A 44 -5.69 -7.29 -3.05
N GLY A 45 -4.70 -8.10 -2.69
CA GLY A 45 -4.27 -9.29 -3.44
C GLY A 45 -3.26 -9.03 -4.56
N ALA A 46 -3.14 -7.79 -5.04
CA ALA A 46 -2.21 -7.50 -6.13
C ALA A 46 -0.75 -7.64 -5.67
N VAL A 47 0.04 -8.39 -6.44
CA VAL A 47 1.48 -8.56 -6.25
C VAL A 47 2.25 -8.02 -7.45
N PHE A 48 3.33 -7.28 -7.15
CA PHE A 48 4.22 -6.70 -8.15
C PHE A 48 5.64 -7.15 -7.85
N ILE A 49 6.29 -7.72 -8.86
CA ILE A 49 7.68 -8.16 -8.77
C ILE A 49 8.48 -7.48 -9.87
N TRP A 50 9.67 -7.00 -9.54
CA TRP A 50 10.60 -6.46 -10.51
C TRP A 50 12.04 -6.75 -10.15
N ASP A 51 12.87 -6.76 -11.17
CA ASP A 51 14.32 -6.64 -11.01
C ASP A 51 14.69 -5.15 -11.03
N GLU A 52 15.44 -4.71 -10.02
CA GLU A 52 15.83 -3.31 -9.87
C GLU A 52 16.59 -2.77 -11.09
N ALA A 53 17.54 -3.55 -11.61
CA ALA A 53 18.41 -3.14 -12.70
C ALA A 53 17.67 -3.18 -14.04
N GLU A 54 16.89 -4.24 -14.31
CA GLU A 54 16.14 -4.35 -15.56
C GLU A 54 15.04 -3.28 -15.67
N ALA A 55 14.32 -3.01 -14.58
CA ALA A 55 13.21 -2.07 -14.58
C ALA A 55 13.65 -0.61 -14.35
N GLY A 56 14.86 -0.40 -13.83
CA GLY A 56 15.32 0.93 -13.36
C GLY A 56 14.49 1.46 -12.18
N ILE A 57 14.00 0.58 -11.31
CA ILE A 57 13.12 0.93 -10.19
C ILE A 57 13.76 0.51 -8.87
N GLN A 58 14.37 1.45 -8.16
CA GLN A 58 14.94 1.20 -6.84
C GLN A 58 13.90 1.30 -5.71
N ARG A 59 12.83 2.04 -5.96
CA ARG A 59 11.78 2.33 -4.98
C ARG A 59 10.41 2.28 -5.64
N TRP A 60 9.52 1.51 -5.02
CA TRP A 60 8.13 1.42 -5.43
C TRP A 60 7.37 2.73 -5.15
N THR A 61 6.51 3.13 -6.08
CA THR A 61 5.70 4.35 -5.94
C THR A 61 4.30 4.11 -6.47
N ASP A 62 3.34 4.02 -5.55
CA ASP A 62 1.92 3.77 -5.83
C ASP A 62 1.05 5.05 -5.74
N GLY A 63 1.58 6.13 -5.17
CA GLY A 63 0.86 7.41 -5.03
C GLY A 63 -0.09 7.49 -3.82
N ARG A 64 -0.06 6.47 -2.95
CA ARG A 64 -0.78 6.43 -1.67
C ARG A 64 0.09 7.00 -0.54
N LEU A 65 -0.56 7.45 0.53
CA LEU A 65 0.12 7.91 1.73
C LEU A 65 0.27 6.73 2.69
N TRP A 66 1.50 6.48 3.14
CA TRP A 66 1.84 5.34 3.96
C TRP A 66 2.35 5.81 5.31
N GLY A 67 1.85 5.19 6.37
CA GLY A 67 2.30 5.45 7.72
C GLY A 67 3.57 4.71 8.11
N SER A 68 3.79 4.67 9.42
CA SER A 68 4.99 4.13 10.05
C SER A 68 5.34 2.73 9.56
N ILE A 69 6.63 2.43 9.57
CA ILE A 69 7.17 1.16 9.15
C ILE A 69 7.16 0.20 10.34
N THR A 70 6.53 -0.96 10.16
CA THR A 70 6.75 -2.12 11.04
C THR A 70 7.60 -3.14 10.28
N VAL A 71 8.62 -3.69 10.94
CA VAL A 71 9.42 -4.78 10.39
C VAL A 71 8.89 -6.07 11.01
N SER A 72 8.49 -7.02 10.17
CA SER A 72 7.97 -8.32 10.58
C SER A 72 8.77 -9.39 9.85
N ASP A 73 9.68 -10.04 10.57
CA ASP A 73 10.61 -11.06 10.08
C ASP A 73 11.25 -10.73 8.72
N SER A 74 10.58 -11.11 7.63
CA SER A 74 11.04 -10.91 6.25
C SER A 74 10.44 -9.68 5.53
N PHE A 75 9.40 -9.03 6.07
CA PHE A 75 8.66 -7.95 5.38
C PHE A 75 8.73 -6.61 6.09
N ILE A 76 8.81 -5.55 5.29
CA ILE A 76 8.52 -4.17 5.70
C ILE A 76 7.03 -3.90 5.45
N ILE A 77 6.29 -3.59 6.50
CA ILE A 77 4.85 -3.38 6.50
C ILE A 77 4.53 -1.90 6.71
N ARG A 78 3.58 -1.37 5.93
CA ARG A 78 3.06 0.00 6.07
C ARG A 78 1.55 -0.01 5.89
N ARG A 79 0.83 0.79 6.68
CA ARG A 79 -0.63 0.98 6.55
C ARG A 79 -0.96 2.28 5.84
N GLU A 80 -2.02 2.28 5.04
CA GLU A 80 -2.47 3.45 4.31
C GLU A 80 -3.08 4.49 5.26
N MET A 81 -2.70 5.74 5.04
CA MET A 81 -3.19 6.89 5.78
C MET A 81 -4.12 7.76 4.92
N GLU A 82 -4.96 8.52 5.59
CA GLU A 82 -5.75 9.56 4.96
C GLU A 82 -4.89 10.76 4.56
N ARG A 83 -5.22 11.38 3.42
CA ARG A 83 -4.63 12.67 3.07
C ARG A 83 -5.24 13.72 4.00
N LYS A 84 -4.38 14.56 4.59
CA LYS A 84 -4.83 15.74 5.33
C LYS A 84 -5.78 16.54 4.43
N VAL A 85 -7.02 16.73 4.88
CA VAL A 85 -7.93 17.67 4.22
C VAL A 85 -7.25 19.02 4.35
N ARG A 86 -6.76 19.57 3.23
CA ARG A 86 -6.33 20.96 3.20
C ARG A 86 -7.60 21.76 3.49
N ARG A 87 -7.69 22.38 4.65
CA ARG A 87 -8.55 23.55 4.81
C ARG A 87 -8.02 24.55 3.80
N THR A 88 -8.62 24.59 2.62
CA THR A 88 -8.50 25.74 1.74
C THR A 88 -9.17 26.86 2.53
N SER A 89 -8.36 27.64 3.25
CA SER A 89 -8.74 28.97 3.67
C SER A 89 -8.84 29.78 2.38
N MET A 90 -10.01 29.78 1.75
CA MET A 90 -10.42 30.92 0.94
C MET A 90 -10.51 32.08 1.92
N VAL A 91 -9.51 32.95 1.86
CA VAL A 91 -9.51 34.21 2.61
C VAL A 91 -10.43 35.12 1.80
N ASP A 92 -11.65 35.32 2.26
CA ASP A 92 -12.50 36.41 1.77
C ASP A 92 -12.17 37.63 2.62
N GLU A 93 -11.54 38.63 2.01
CA GLU A 93 -11.35 39.95 2.59
C GLU A 93 -12.72 40.63 2.66
N LYS A 94 -13.41 40.49 3.79
CA LYS A 94 -14.12 41.59 4.48
C LYS A 94 -14.85 41.12 5.73
N ASP A 95 -14.67 41.93 6.75
CA ASP A 95 -15.48 42.06 7.96
C ASP A 95 -15.24 41.05 9.10
N GLY A 96 -14.83 41.62 10.23
CA GLY A 96 -14.55 40.91 11.46
C GLY A 96 -15.84 40.46 12.14
N GLY A 97 -16.04 39.15 12.21
CA GLY A 97 -17.08 38.54 13.01
C GLY A 97 -16.83 37.04 13.12
N VAL A 98 -16.24 36.61 14.23
CA VAL A 98 -16.12 35.19 14.57
C VAL A 98 -17.51 34.65 14.91
N VAL A 99 -18.15 33.99 13.94
CA VAL A 99 -19.22 33.03 14.21
C VAL A 99 -18.69 31.66 13.81
N ASP A 100 -18.41 30.85 14.82
CA ASP A 100 -17.99 29.47 14.63
C ASP A 100 -19.22 28.67 14.18
N MET A 101 -19.42 28.56 12.87
CA MET A 101 -20.39 27.61 12.30
C MET A 101 -19.67 26.31 12.01
N GLU A 102 -19.82 25.36 12.93
CA GLU A 102 -19.56 23.95 12.66
C GLU A 102 -20.55 23.46 11.60
N ILE A 103 -20.10 23.37 10.35
CA ILE A 103 -20.82 22.62 9.32
C ILE A 103 -20.56 21.15 9.56
N ASP A 104 -21.39 20.58 10.41
CA ASP A 104 -21.53 19.16 10.62
C ASP A 104 -22.11 18.52 9.34
N ARG A 105 -21.30 17.73 8.63
CA ARG A 105 -21.73 16.94 7.48
C ARG A 105 -21.30 15.49 7.64
N ARG A 106 -22.14 14.78 8.40
CA ARG A 106 -22.52 13.36 8.25
C ARG A 106 -21.41 12.32 8.32
N GLY A 107 -21.42 11.59 9.44
CA GLY A 107 -20.96 10.20 9.49
C GLY A 107 -20.62 9.78 10.92
N SER A 108 -21.65 9.60 11.74
CA SER A 108 -21.61 8.94 13.05
C SER A 108 -20.81 7.63 13.02
N ASP A 109 -19.81 7.54 13.87
CA ASP A 109 -19.68 6.42 14.81
C ASP A 109 -18.67 6.81 15.90
N GLU A 110 -19.24 7.29 17.00
CA GLU A 110 -18.56 7.40 18.28
C GLU A 110 -18.31 5.99 18.81
N ASN A 111 -17.21 5.37 18.39
CA ASN A 111 -16.61 4.29 19.15
C ASN A 111 -15.10 4.52 19.19
N GLN A 112 -14.68 5.13 20.30
CA GLN A 112 -13.30 5.23 20.74
C GLN A 112 -12.65 3.85 20.77
N ILE A 113 -11.55 3.71 20.02
CA ILE A 113 -10.39 2.97 20.54
C ILE A 113 -9.13 3.69 20.09
N ASP A 114 -8.56 4.42 21.05
CA ASP A 114 -7.15 4.75 21.25
C ASP A 114 -6.21 4.47 20.06
N GLY A 115 -5.87 5.52 19.32
CA GLY A 115 -4.93 5.45 18.20
C GLY A 115 -4.37 6.83 17.90
N GLY A 116 -3.46 7.28 18.76
CA GLY A 116 -2.86 8.62 18.76
C GLY A 116 -2.59 9.19 17.36
N LEU A 117 -3.09 10.40 17.13
CA LEU A 117 -2.79 11.21 15.94
C LEU A 117 -1.28 11.37 15.81
N ILE A 118 -0.69 10.76 14.78
CA ILE A 118 0.68 11.07 14.38
C ILE A 118 0.61 12.32 13.50
N ASP A 119 0.94 13.49 14.07
CA ASP A 119 1.03 14.77 13.34
C ASP A 119 -0.23 15.15 12.51
N GLY A 120 -1.42 14.82 13.05
CA GLY A 120 -2.70 15.11 12.40
C GLY A 120 -3.06 14.18 11.24
N TYR A 121 -2.33 13.09 11.04
CA TYR A 121 -2.69 12.01 10.12
C TYR A 121 -3.39 10.87 10.86
N ARG A 122 -4.34 10.23 10.17
CA ARG A 122 -5.10 9.09 10.65
C ARG A 122 -5.03 7.93 9.66
N TYR A 123 -4.94 6.70 10.17
CA TYR A 123 -5.01 5.50 9.35
C TYR A 123 -6.43 5.34 8.79
N LYS A 124 -6.53 4.84 7.55
CA LYS A 124 -7.82 4.48 6.98
C LYS A 124 -8.34 3.20 7.62
N ALA A 125 -9.63 3.17 8.00
CA ALA A 125 -10.28 1.97 8.54
C ALA A 125 -10.32 0.83 7.50
N ASN A 126 -10.67 1.16 6.25
CA ASN A 126 -10.67 0.28 5.07
C ASN A 126 -9.48 0.58 4.15
N GLY A 127 -8.32 0.85 4.75
CA GLY A 127 -7.10 1.15 4.02
C GLY A 127 -6.46 -0.08 3.40
N LEU A 128 -5.47 0.16 2.56
CA LEU A 128 -4.55 -0.91 2.20
C LEU A 128 -3.43 -1.03 3.24
N VAL A 129 -2.90 -2.22 3.34
CA VAL A 129 -1.61 -2.49 3.97
C VAL A 129 -0.67 -2.99 2.91
N ARG A 130 0.48 -2.34 2.79
CA ARG A 130 1.54 -2.69 1.85
C ARG A 130 2.62 -3.47 2.58
N ARG A 131 2.97 -4.64 2.06
CA ARG A 131 4.15 -5.40 2.48
C ARG A 131 5.16 -5.40 1.36
N SER A 132 6.43 -5.21 1.70
CA SER A 132 7.52 -5.22 0.74
C SER A 132 8.67 -6.09 1.24
N LEU A 133 9.26 -6.84 0.32
CA LEU A 133 10.42 -7.70 0.51
C LEU A 133 11.42 -7.42 -0.60
N ILE A 134 12.71 -7.47 -0.28
CA ILE A 134 13.80 -7.40 -1.25
C ILE A 134 14.65 -8.66 -1.05
N ILE A 135 14.92 -9.38 -2.13
CA ILE A 135 15.84 -10.52 -2.14
C ILE A 135 16.99 -10.22 -3.08
N SER A 136 18.21 -10.31 -2.56
CA SER A 136 19.43 -10.26 -3.35
C SER A 136 19.85 -11.69 -3.71
N ALA A 137 19.93 -12.01 -5.00
CA ALA A 137 20.35 -13.32 -5.49
C ALA A 137 21.19 -13.17 -6.75
N SER A 138 22.32 -13.86 -6.84
CA SER A 138 23.21 -13.89 -8.02
C SER A 138 23.59 -12.49 -8.55
N GLY A 139 23.84 -11.53 -7.65
CA GLY A 139 24.18 -10.15 -8.01
C GLY A 139 23.00 -9.28 -8.46
N ARG A 140 21.77 -9.81 -8.44
CA ARG A 140 20.54 -9.12 -8.81
C ARG A 140 19.73 -8.79 -7.56
N GLN A 141 18.98 -7.68 -7.61
CA GLN A 141 18.04 -7.30 -6.56
C GLN A 141 16.62 -7.42 -7.08
N LEU A 142 15.92 -8.43 -6.60
CA LEU A 142 14.50 -8.61 -6.89
C LEU A 142 13.69 -8.02 -5.76
N HIS A 143 12.70 -7.23 -6.13
CA HIS A 143 11.79 -6.58 -5.21
C HIS A 143 10.40 -7.17 -5.39
N LEU A 144 9.69 -7.32 -4.28
CA LEU A 144 8.29 -7.72 -4.22
C LEU A 144 7.50 -6.71 -3.40
N VAL A 145 6.35 -6.31 -3.92
CA VAL A 145 5.33 -5.54 -3.19
C VAL A 145 3.99 -6.25 -3.31
N THR A 146 3.31 -6.41 -2.18
CA THR A 146 1.95 -6.96 -2.11
C THR A 146 1.05 -6.04 -1.26
N TYR A 147 -0.24 -6.11 -1.53
CA TYR A 147 -1.28 -5.32 -0.88
C TYR A 147 -2.34 -6.23 -0.26
N HIS A 148 -2.75 -5.92 0.96
CA HIS A 148 -3.91 -6.53 1.61
C HIS A 148 -4.84 -5.46 2.18
N ASP A 149 -6.07 -5.83 2.46
CA ASP A 149 -7.02 -4.97 3.15
C ASP A 149 -6.62 -4.82 4.63
N SER A 150 -6.79 -3.63 5.22
CA SER A 150 -6.45 -3.42 6.63
C SER A 150 -7.47 -4.00 7.61
N SER A 151 -8.71 -4.20 7.17
CA SER A 151 -9.81 -4.74 7.97
C SER A 151 -9.56 -6.21 8.32
N TYR A 152 -8.82 -6.92 7.47
CA TYR A 152 -8.46 -8.32 7.63
C TYR A 152 -6.95 -8.44 7.60
N GLY A 153 -6.31 -8.82 8.72
CA GLY A 153 -4.84 -8.93 8.79
C GLY A 153 -4.22 -9.77 7.65
N TYR A 154 -4.99 -10.73 7.14
CA TYR A 154 -4.83 -11.37 5.84
C TYR A 154 -6.21 -11.44 5.19
N SER A 155 -6.30 -11.38 3.86
CA SER A 155 -7.56 -11.69 3.16
C SER A 155 -7.68 -13.21 3.09
N PRO A 156 -8.48 -13.85 3.96
CA PRO A 156 -8.47 -15.31 4.10
C PRO A 156 -9.00 -16.04 2.86
N GLU A 157 -9.64 -15.31 1.95
CA GLU A 157 -10.18 -15.83 0.69
C GLU A 157 -9.12 -15.94 -0.41
N LEU A 158 -7.97 -15.27 -0.27
CA LEU A 158 -6.93 -15.30 -1.30
C LEU A 158 -6.00 -16.51 -1.09
N ARG A 159 -5.89 -17.34 -2.14
CA ARG A 159 -4.92 -18.44 -2.16
C ARG A 159 -3.50 -17.92 -2.05
N THR A 160 -2.66 -18.66 -1.32
CA THR A 160 -1.22 -18.38 -1.23
C THR A 160 -0.47 -19.14 -2.32
N PRO A 161 0.67 -18.63 -2.81
CA PRO A 161 1.50 -19.34 -3.78
C PRO A 161 1.93 -20.74 -3.34
N THR A 162 2.09 -20.97 -2.03
CA THR A 162 2.39 -22.30 -1.46
C THR A 162 1.21 -23.27 -1.49
N SER A 163 -0.01 -22.78 -1.72
CA SER A 163 -1.26 -23.56 -1.71
C SER A 163 -2.01 -23.51 -3.04
N ASP A 164 -1.40 -22.98 -4.11
CA ASP A 164 -1.97 -22.88 -5.46
C ASP A 164 -1.36 -23.92 -6.41
#